data_AF-A0A529XW40-F1
#
_entry.id   AF-A0A529XW40-F1
#
_cell.length_a   1.000
_cell.length_b   1.000
_cell.length_c   1.000
_cell.angle_alpha   90.00
_cell.angle_beta   90.00
_cell.angle_gamma   90.00
#
_symmetry.space_group_name_H-M   'P 1'
#
loop_
_entity.id
_entity.type
_entity.pdbx_description
1 polymer ?
#
loop_
_entity_poly.entity_id
_entity_poly.type
_entity_poly.pdbx_seq_one_letter_code
_entity_poly.pdbx_strand_id
1 'polypeptide(L)'
;NYNKELFKAAGIAAPPKTWAEFKDAAAKLTDKDKGQQGFGMINSWAAGVVHPFASLLVSNGGNLVKDGKPALDSPQAGETFALYEDLIKSGASNPAMATADANTTGPFLDNFVSGKTGMIIMANWWESALKTGMGDKFSNIATAPIPVGPSGDKPHSISYS
;
A
#
# COMPACT_ATOMS: atom_id res chain seq x y z
N ASN A 1 -1.72 3.19 -5.37
CA ASN A 1 -2.43 2.74 -6.59
C ASN A 1 -3.43 1.64 -6.25
N TYR A 2 -4.46 1.48 -7.06
CA TYR A 2 -5.45 0.42 -6.92
C TYR A 2 -5.92 -0.11 -8.28
N ASN A 3 -6.39 -1.36 -8.29
CA ASN A 3 -6.94 -2.02 -9.48
C ASN A 3 -8.46 -1.78 -9.57
N LYS A 4 -8.90 -1.01 -10.58
CA LYS A 4 -10.32 -0.65 -10.76
C LYS A 4 -11.23 -1.85 -11.02
N GLU A 5 -10.73 -2.88 -11.70
CA GLU A 5 -11.52 -4.08 -11.99
C GLU A 5 -11.77 -4.89 -10.71
N LEU A 6 -10.76 -5.06 -9.88
CA LEU A 6 -10.91 -5.73 -8.58
C LEU A 6 -11.84 -4.94 -7.65
N PHE A 7 -11.74 -3.61 -7.64
CA PHE A 7 -12.66 -2.75 -6.89
C PHE A 7 -14.10 -2.92 -7.36
N LYS A 8 -14.33 -2.90 -8.67
CA LYS A 8 -15.66 -3.11 -9.25
C LYS A 8 -16.20 -4.51 -8.91
N ALA A 9 -15.37 -5.55 -9.04
CA ALA A 9 -15.74 -6.93 -8.71
C ALA A 9 -16.09 -7.11 -7.23
N ALA A 10 -15.40 -6.39 -6.34
CA ALA A 10 -15.65 -6.39 -4.90
C ALA A 10 -16.77 -5.42 -4.46
N GLY A 11 -17.43 -4.71 -5.39
CA GLY A 11 -18.48 -3.75 -5.08
C GLY A 11 -18.00 -2.50 -4.34
N ILE A 12 -16.74 -2.11 -4.53
CA ILE A 12 -16.13 -0.92 -3.91
C ILE A 12 -16.21 0.25 -4.89
N ALA A 13 -17.03 1.25 -4.57
CA ALA A 13 -17.32 2.37 -5.47
C ALA A 13 -16.20 3.42 -5.56
N ALA A 14 -15.40 3.58 -4.51
CA ALA A 14 -14.37 4.61 -4.42
C ALA A 14 -13.16 4.11 -3.62
N PRO A 15 -11.94 4.64 -3.88
CA PRO A 15 -10.78 4.36 -3.04
C PRO A 15 -11.04 4.80 -1.59
N PRO A 16 -10.51 4.05 -0.60
CA PRO A 16 -10.70 4.36 0.80
C PRO A 16 -10.02 5.69 1.16
N LYS A 17 -10.70 6.49 1.98
CA LYS A 17 -10.23 7.79 2.47
C LYS A 17 -9.68 7.71 3.89
N THR A 18 -10.07 6.70 4.65
CA THR A 18 -9.62 6.47 6.04
C THR A 18 -8.98 5.09 6.18
N TRP A 19 -8.18 4.89 7.22
CA TRP A 19 -7.61 3.57 7.52
C TRP A 19 -8.67 2.51 7.81
N ALA A 20 -9.80 2.89 8.41
CA ALA A 20 -10.92 1.96 8.63
C ALA A 20 -11.48 1.47 7.29
N GLU A 21 -11.80 2.39 6.37
CA GLU A 21 -12.25 2.04 5.02
C GLU A 21 -11.17 1.26 4.24
N PHE A 22 -9.90 1.56 4.48
CA PHE A 22 -8.79 0.87 3.85
C PHE A 22 -8.70 -0.59 4.30
N LYS A 23 -8.86 -0.87 5.60
CA LYS A 23 -8.93 -2.24 6.13
C LYS A 23 -10.14 -2.98 5.55
N ASP A 24 -11.30 -2.34 5.49
CA ASP A 24 -12.51 -2.93 4.91
C ASP A 24 -12.35 -3.24 3.42
N ALA A 25 -11.77 -2.31 2.65
CA ALA A 25 -11.46 -2.50 1.24
C ALA A 25 -10.45 -3.63 1.05
N ALA A 26 -9.38 -3.67 1.84
CA ALA A 26 -8.38 -4.73 1.78
C ALA A 26 -9.00 -6.11 2.06
N ALA A 27 -9.88 -6.20 3.07
CA ALA A 27 -10.61 -7.44 3.36
C ALA A 27 -11.48 -7.88 2.18
N LYS A 28 -12.28 -6.97 1.58
CA LYS A 28 -13.14 -7.27 0.43
C LYS A 28 -12.36 -7.64 -0.84
N LEU A 29 -11.16 -7.12 -0.99
CA LEU A 29 -10.27 -7.40 -2.13
C LEU A 29 -9.42 -8.66 -1.90
N THR A 30 -9.57 -9.35 -0.78
CA THR A 30 -8.82 -10.57 -0.49
C THR A 30 -9.63 -11.79 -0.89
N ASP A 31 -9.03 -12.66 -1.70
CA ASP A 31 -9.62 -13.93 -2.14
C ASP A 31 -8.53 -15.01 -2.15
N LYS A 32 -8.53 -15.83 -1.09
CA LYS A 32 -7.49 -16.85 -0.86
C LYS A 32 -7.52 -17.94 -1.92
N ASP A 33 -8.70 -18.29 -2.44
CA ASP A 33 -8.86 -19.36 -3.43
C ASP A 33 -8.25 -18.94 -4.78
N LYS A 34 -8.20 -17.63 -5.06
CA LYS A 34 -7.54 -17.06 -6.23
C LYS A 34 -6.09 -16.64 -5.99
N GLY A 35 -5.58 -16.81 -4.76
CA GLY A 35 -4.28 -16.28 -4.35
C GLY A 35 -4.21 -14.75 -4.43
N GLN A 36 -5.34 -14.07 -4.26
CA GLN A 36 -5.48 -12.62 -4.37
C GLN A 36 -5.38 -11.97 -2.99
N GLN A 37 -4.53 -10.96 -2.86
CA GLN A 37 -4.39 -10.15 -1.65
C GLN A 37 -5.00 -8.76 -1.83
N GLY A 38 -5.62 -8.24 -0.77
CA GLY A 38 -6.21 -6.92 -0.78
C GLY A 38 -5.17 -5.80 -0.86
N PHE A 39 -4.07 -5.95 -0.12
CA PHE A 39 -2.99 -4.97 -0.09
C PHE A 39 -1.63 -5.65 -0.20
N GLY A 40 -0.82 -5.21 -1.16
CA GLY A 40 0.58 -5.61 -1.25
C GLY A 40 1.44 -4.76 -0.32
N MET A 41 2.32 -5.41 0.44
CA MET A 41 3.35 -4.75 1.25
C MET A 41 4.73 -5.17 0.78
N ILE A 42 5.71 -4.27 0.85
CA ILE A 42 7.11 -4.59 0.58
C ILE A 42 7.81 -4.88 1.91
N ASN A 43 8.54 -5.98 2.00
CA ASN A 43 9.34 -6.36 3.18
C ASN A 43 10.84 -6.53 2.91
N SER A 44 11.26 -6.36 1.67
CA SER A 44 12.66 -6.37 1.25
C SER A 44 13.14 -4.95 0.95
N TRP A 45 14.46 -4.77 0.84
CA TRP A 45 15.18 -3.52 0.52
C TRP A 45 14.72 -2.25 1.28
N ALA A 46 15.64 -1.59 1.98
CA ALA A 46 15.30 -0.58 3.00
C ALA A 46 14.33 0.52 2.53
N ALA A 47 14.55 1.12 1.35
CA ALA A 47 13.69 2.20 0.87
C ALA A 47 12.29 1.72 0.44
N GLY A 48 12.15 0.47 -0.01
CA GLY A 48 10.85 -0.13 -0.34
C GLY A 48 9.97 -0.37 0.87
N VAL A 49 10.59 -0.65 2.03
CA VAL A 49 9.89 -0.78 3.31
C VAL A 49 9.56 0.60 3.87
N VAL A 50 10.55 1.50 3.91
CA VAL A 50 10.43 2.80 4.59
C VAL A 50 9.42 3.72 3.89
N HIS A 51 9.36 3.72 2.55
CA HIS A 51 8.51 4.67 1.83
C HIS A 51 6.99 4.46 2.08
N PRO A 52 6.41 3.27 1.89
CA PRO A 52 5.01 3.01 2.23
C PRO A 52 4.70 3.26 3.71
N PHE A 53 5.61 2.85 4.59
CA PHE A 53 5.44 3.03 6.03
C PHE A 53 5.42 4.52 6.41
N ALA A 54 6.37 5.30 5.92
CA ALA A 54 6.43 6.73 6.17
C ALA A 54 5.17 7.43 5.64
N SER A 55 4.69 7.04 4.46
CA SER A 55 3.47 7.61 3.85
C SER A 55 2.26 7.44 4.76
N LEU A 56 2.09 6.23 5.31
CA LEU A 56 1.03 5.94 6.26
C LEU A 56 1.27 6.67 7.59
N LEU A 57 2.48 6.66 8.12
CA LEU A 57 2.81 7.35 9.36
C LEU A 57 2.46 8.84 9.31
N VAL A 58 2.83 9.54 8.23
CA VAL A 58 2.51 10.96 8.05
C VAL A 58 1.02 11.17 7.85
N SER A 59 0.32 10.26 7.14
CA SER A 59 -1.15 10.30 7.04
C SER A 59 -1.86 10.13 8.39
N ASN A 60 -1.15 9.62 9.40
CA ASN A 60 -1.61 9.46 10.78
C ASN A 60 -1.07 10.56 11.71
N GLY A 61 -0.47 11.62 11.18
CA GLY A 61 0.08 12.73 11.97
C GLY A 61 1.43 12.45 12.66
N GLY A 62 2.05 11.30 12.36
CA GLY A 62 3.38 10.95 12.87
C GLY A 62 4.52 11.40 11.96
N ASN A 63 5.75 11.22 12.43
CA ASN A 63 6.97 11.53 11.68
C ASN A 63 8.06 10.50 12.00
N LEU A 64 8.96 10.23 11.04
CA LEU A 64 10.14 9.38 11.30
C LEU A 64 11.18 10.09 12.17
N VAL A 65 11.33 11.40 11.95
CA VAL A 65 12.27 12.29 12.65
C VAL A 65 11.54 13.56 13.04
N LYS A 66 11.74 14.02 14.27
CA LYS A 66 11.23 15.29 14.79
C LYS A 66 12.36 16.02 15.50
N ASP A 67 12.58 17.29 15.14
CA ASP A 67 13.63 18.14 15.72
C ASP A 67 15.03 17.49 15.70
N GLY A 68 15.36 16.81 14.60
CA GLY A 68 16.63 16.11 14.42
C GLY A 68 16.78 14.80 15.22
N LYS A 69 15.72 14.34 15.90
CA LYS A 69 15.72 13.10 16.69
C LYS A 69 14.77 12.06 16.08
N PRO A 70 15.10 10.75 16.16
CA PRO A 70 14.16 9.70 15.79
C PRO A 70 12.83 9.82 16.58
N ALA A 71 11.70 9.56 15.92
CA ALA A 71 10.36 9.66 16.49
C ALA A 71 9.51 8.39 16.25
N LEU A 72 10.18 7.25 16.04
CA LEU A 72 9.57 5.94 15.77
C LEU A 72 8.93 5.27 17.00
N ASP A 73 9.11 5.83 18.19
CA ASP A 73 8.50 5.40 19.45
C ASP A 73 7.20 6.15 19.78
N SER A 74 6.72 7.00 18.87
CA SER A 74 5.46 7.73 19.03
C SER A 74 4.22 6.81 18.96
N PRO A 75 3.09 7.19 19.58
CA PRO A 75 1.82 6.48 19.45
C PRO A 75 1.41 6.28 17.98
N GLN A 76 1.63 7.29 17.14
CA GLN A 76 1.31 7.25 15.71
C GLN A 76 2.15 6.20 14.96
N ALA A 77 3.42 6.03 15.33
CA ALA A 77 4.27 4.96 14.80
C ALA A 77 3.76 3.59 15.23
N GLY A 78 3.40 3.43 16.51
CA GLY A 78 2.77 2.21 17.03
C GLY A 78 1.49 1.84 16.29
N GLU A 79 0.59 2.80 16.06
CA GLU A 79 -0.65 2.62 15.28
C GLU A 79 -0.36 2.20 13.84
N THR A 80 0.70 2.75 13.22
CA THR A 80 1.11 2.39 11.85
C THR A 80 1.63 0.95 11.79
N PHE A 81 2.44 0.53 12.76
CA PHE A 81 2.87 -0.87 12.85
C PHE A 81 1.70 -1.82 13.12
N ALA A 82 0.75 -1.42 13.98
CA ALA A 82 -0.46 -2.21 14.24
C ALA A 82 -1.33 -2.39 12.99
N LEU A 83 -1.43 -1.36 12.12
CA LEU A 83 -2.10 -1.51 10.82
C LEU A 83 -1.45 -2.60 9.97
N TYR A 84 -0.12 -2.63 9.87
CA TYR A 84 0.60 -3.66 9.10
C TYR A 84 0.37 -5.05 9.70
N GLU A 85 0.43 -5.15 11.03
CA GLU A 85 0.17 -6.40 11.75
C GLU A 85 -1.26 -6.91 11.49
N ASP A 86 -2.26 -6.03 11.57
CA ASP A 86 -3.67 -6.34 11.27
C ASP A 86 -3.86 -6.88 9.83
N LEU A 87 -3.23 -6.23 8.85
CA LEU A 87 -3.32 -6.63 7.43
C LEU A 87 -2.70 -8.01 7.19
N ILE A 88 -1.58 -8.31 7.86
CA ILE A 88 -0.95 -9.64 7.79
C ILE A 88 -1.84 -10.68 8.48
N LYS A 89 -2.27 -10.43 9.72
CA LYS A 89 -3.05 -11.39 10.52
C LYS A 89 -4.40 -11.72 9.90
N SER A 90 -5.06 -10.74 9.29
CA SER A 90 -6.31 -10.95 8.55
C SER A 90 -6.11 -11.73 7.23
N GLY A 91 -4.88 -11.80 6.73
CA GLY A 91 -4.53 -12.35 5.43
C GLY A 91 -4.78 -11.39 4.27
N ALA A 92 -5.10 -10.12 4.56
CA ALA A 92 -5.28 -9.09 3.55
C ALA A 92 -3.96 -8.71 2.83
N SER A 93 -2.84 -8.99 3.49
CA SER A 93 -1.50 -8.94 2.90
C SER A 93 -0.79 -10.26 3.10
N ASN A 94 -0.14 -10.76 2.05
CA ASN A 94 0.63 -12.01 2.09
C ASN A 94 2.14 -11.71 2.09
N PRO A 95 2.86 -11.94 3.21
CA PRO A 95 4.30 -11.72 3.29
C PRO A 95 5.14 -12.52 2.27
N ALA A 96 4.62 -13.65 1.76
CA ALA A 96 5.32 -14.43 0.73
C ALA A 96 5.34 -13.72 -0.64
N MET A 97 4.44 -12.75 -0.85
CA MET A 97 4.37 -11.93 -2.07
C MET A 97 5.01 -10.55 -1.86
N ALA A 98 5.75 -10.34 -0.77
CA ALA A 98 6.23 -9.01 -0.38
C ALA A 98 7.63 -8.65 -0.91
N THR A 99 8.36 -9.61 -1.47
CA THR A 99 9.71 -9.38 -1.98
C THR A 99 9.69 -8.52 -3.26
N ALA A 100 10.58 -7.54 -3.30
CA ALA A 100 10.88 -6.65 -4.41
C ALA A 100 12.38 -6.29 -4.44
N ASP A 101 12.88 -5.83 -5.59
CA ASP A 101 14.22 -5.23 -5.74
C ASP A 101 14.08 -3.76 -6.18
N ALA A 102 15.11 -2.95 -5.99
CA ALA A 102 15.17 -1.58 -6.50
C ALA A 102 15.37 -1.53 -8.03
N ASN A 103 15.97 -2.57 -8.62
CA ASN A 103 16.38 -2.62 -10.02
C ASN A 103 15.51 -3.57 -10.88
N THR A 104 14.79 -4.49 -10.27
CA THR A 104 13.96 -5.49 -10.97
C THR A 104 12.61 -5.67 -10.28
N THR A 105 11.64 -6.18 -11.04
CA THR A 105 10.34 -6.58 -10.51
C THR A 105 10.52 -7.86 -9.68
N GLY A 106 9.77 -7.97 -8.59
CA GLY A 106 9.73 -9.17 -7.74
C GLY A 106 8.29 -9.60 -7.50
N PRO A 107 8.07 -10.64 -6.66
CA PRO A 107 6.73 -11.15 -6.35
C PRO A 107 5.69 -10.07 -6.04
N PHE A 108 6.10 -8.98 -5.37
CA PHE A 108 5.24 -7.84 -5.10
C PHE A 108 4.66 -7.19 -6.37
N LEU A 109 5.52 -6.85 -7.34
CA LEU A 109 5.08 -6.20 -8.56
C LEU A 109 4.41 -7.18 -9.50
N ASP A 110 4.94 -8.39 -9.61
CA ASP A 110 4.40 -9.43 -10.49
C ASP A 110 2.97 -9.80 -10.08
N ASN A 111 2.69 -9.87 -8.77
CA ASN A 111 1.34 -10.13 -8.27
C ASN A 111 0.39 -8.96 -8.54
N PHE A 112 0.87 -7.72 -8.53
CA PHE A 112 0.06 -6.56 -8.90
C PHE A 112 -0.20 -6.49 -10.41
N VAL A 113 0.83 -6.67 -11.23
CA VAL A 113 0.76 -6.70 -12.71
C VAL A 113 -0.17 -7.81 -13.21
N SER A 114 -0.14 -8.98 -12.56
CA SER A 114 -1.03 -10.11 -12.87
C SER A 114 -2.47 -9.94 -12.37
N GLY A 115 -2.79 -8.84 -11.69
CA GLY A 115 -4.14 -8.56 -11.20
C GLY A 115 -4.52 -9.35 -9.95
N LYS A 116 -3.55 -9.83 -9.17
CA LYS A 116 -3.75 -10.56 -7.91
C LYS A 116 -3.54 -9.71 -6.66
N THR A 117 -3.26 -8.41 -6.80
CA THR A 117 -3.16 -7.47 -5.70
C THR A 117 -4.13 -6.30 -5.91
N GLY A 118 -5.02 -6.05 -4.94
CA GLY A 118 -6.04 -4.99 -5.02
C GLY A 118 -5.47 -3.58 -4.92
N MET A 119 -4.60 -3.34 -3.94
CA MET A 119 -4.03 -2.04 -3.62
C MET A 119 -2.52 -2.16 -3.32
N ILE A 120 -1.77 -1.12 -3.66
CA ILE A 120 -0.36 -0.95 -3.28
C ILE A 120 -0.08 0.52 -2.96
N ILE A 121 0.88 0.79 -2.07
CA ILE A 121 1.50 2.10 -1.96
C ILE A 121 2.82 2.03 -2.70
N MET A 122 2.97 2.86 -3.71
CA MET A 122 4.07 2.81 -4.66
C MET A 122 4.39 4.24 -5.10
N ALA A 123 5.65 4.48 -5.37
CA ALA A 123 6.11 5.78 -5.83
C ALA A 123 6.03 5.92 -7.36
N ASN A 124 6.15 7.16 -7.83
CA ASN A 124 6.08 7.53 -9.25
C ASN A 124 7.10 6.79 -10.14
N TRP A 125 8.28 6.42 -9.62
CA TRP A 125 9.32 5.76 -10.43
C TRP A 125 8.97 4.35 -10.93
N TRP A 126 7.91 3.71 -10.39
CA TRP A 126 7.45 2.39 -10.82
C TRP A 126 6.46 2.43 -12.00
N GLU A 127 6.01 3.63 -12.40
CA GLU A 127 4.98 3.77 -13.43
C GLU A 127 5.42 3.16 -14.77
N SER A 128 6.69 3.37 -15.16
CA SER A 128 7.24 2.79 -16.39
C SER A 128 7.22 1.26 -16.36
N ALA A 129 7.68 0.66 -15.25
CA ALA A 129 7.69 -0.79 -15.08
C ALA A 129 6.27 -1.38 -15.12
N LEU A 130 5.30 -0.70 -14.52
CA LEU A 130 3.89 -1.11 -14.60
C LEU A 130 3.32 -1.01 -16.01
N LYS A 131 3.59 0.08 -16.73
CA LYS A 131 3.16 0.23 -18.12
C LYS A 131 3.73 -0.88 -18.99
N THR A 132 5.02 -1.19 -18.83
CA THR A 132 5.66 -2.30 -19.54
C THR A 132 5.06 -3.66 -19.17
N GLY A 133 4.88 -3.94 -17.87
CA GLY A 133 4.38 -5.23 -17.42
C GLY A 133 2.88 -5.47 -17.71
N MET A 134 2.07 -4.41 -17.69
CA MET A 134 0.61 -4.52 -17.85
C MET A 134 0.13 -4.25 -19.27
N GLY A 135 0.92 -3.54 -20.09
CA GLY A 135 0.47 -3.06 -21.40
C GLY A 135 -0.84 -2.28 -21.29
N ASP A 136 -1.81 -2.60 -22.15
CA ASP A 136 -3.12 -1.94 -22.18
C ASP A 136 -3.90 -2.05 -20.86
N LYS A 137 -3.64 -3.10 -20.06
CA LYS A 137 -4.27 -3.28 -18.73
C LYS A 137 -3.83 -2.23 -17.73
N PHE A 138 -2.75 -1.47 -18.00
CA PHE A 138 -2.36 -0.34 -17.15
C PHE A 138 -3.48 0.70 -17.03
N SER A 139 -4.34 0.82 -18.06
CA SER A 139 -5.53 1.67 -18.03
C SER A 139 -6.52 1.32 -16.91
N ASN A 140 -6.45 0.11 -16.35
CA ASN A 140 -7.25 -0.34 -15.21
C ASN A 140 -6.65 0.06 -13.86
N ILE A 141 -5.44 0.60 -13.82
CA ILE A 141 -4.81 1.09 -12.60
C ILE A 141 -5.13 2.57 -12.41
N ALA A 142 -5.50 2.94 -11.19
CA ALA A 142 -5.68 4.32 -10.80
C ALA A 142 -4.88 4.64 -9.52
N THR A 143 -4.64 5.93 -9.31
CA THR A 143 -3.99 6.47 -8.11
C THR A 143 -5.03 7.19 -7.26
N ALA A 144 -4.88 7.10 -5.95
CA ALA A 144 -5.69 7.81 -4.98
C ALA A 144 -4.75 8.38 -3.88
N PRO A 145 -5.17 9.42 -3.14
CA PRO A 145 -4.45 9.88 -1.96
C PRO A 145 -4.27 8.75 -0.93
N ILE A 146 -3.24 8.85 -0.10
CA ILE A 146 -3.04 7.94 1.04
C ILE A 146 -4.22 8.12 2.02
N PRO A 147 -4.86 7.04 2.47
CA PRO A 147 -5.97 7.14 3.43
C PRO A 147 -5.47 7.71 4.76
N VAL A 148 -6.29 8.55 5.39
CA VAL A 148 -5.97 9.23 6.64
C VAL A 148 -6.05 8.26 7.82
N GLY A 149 -5.03 8.30 8.67
CA GLY A 149 -4.97 7.51 9.90
C GLY A 149 -5.87 8.07 11.00
N PRO A 150 -6.12 7.30 12.08
CA PRO A 150 -6.98 7.71 13.19
C PRO A 150 -6.56 9.02 13.87
N SER A 151 -5.27 9.32 13.88
CA SER A 151 -4.67 10.52 14.46
C SER A 151 -4.37 11.63 13.43
N GLY A 152 -4.73 11.42 12.16
CA GLY A 152 -4.47 12.34 11.05
C GLY A 152 -5.62 13.32 10.76
N ASP A 153 -5.30 14.40 10.05
CA ASP A 153 -6.24 15.48 9.71
C ASP A 153 -6.70 15.44 8.24
N LYS A 154 -5.77 15.17 7.31
CA LYS A 154 -6.01 15.14 5.86
C LYS A 154 -5.00 14.21 5.17
N PRO A 155 -5.20 13.88 3.88
CA PRO A 155 -4.20 13.14 3.12
C PRO A 155 -2.92 13.96 3.00
N HIS A 156 -1.80 13.32 3.32
CA HIS A 156 -0.46 13.88 3.13
C HIS A 156 0.27 13.10 2.03
N SER A 157 0.98 13.82 1.18
CA SER A 157 1.87 13.22 0.18
C SER A 157 3.32 13.45 0.59
N ILE A 158 4.12 12.39 0.60
CA ILE A 158 5.56 12.50 0.73
C ILE A 158 6.12 12.61 -0.68
N SER A 159 6.57 13.82 -1.05
CA SER A 159 7.35 14.02 -2.27
C SER A 159 8.82 13.99 -1.92
N TYR A 160 9.61 13.23 -2.67
CA TYR A 160 11.07 13.38 -2.66
C TYR A 160 11.41 14.52 -3.62
N SER A 161 12.05 15.56 -3.11
CA SER A 161 12.73 16.60 -3.91
C SER A 161 14.18 16.22 -4.12
#